data_AF-A0A1A8Q2R5-F1
#
_entry.id   AF-A0A1A8Q2R5-F1
#
_cell.length_a   1.000
_cell.length_b   1.000
_cell.length_c   1.000
_cell.angle_alpha   90.00
_cell.angle_beta   90.00
_cell.angle_gamma   90.00
#
_symmetry.space_group_name_H-M   'P 1'
#
loop_
_entity.id
_entity.type
_entity.pdbx_description
1 polymer ?
#
loop_
_entity_poly.entity_id
_entity_poly.type
_entity_poly.pdbx_seq_one_letter_code
_entity_poly.pdbx_strand_id
1 'polypeptide(L)'
;ALPASVRLAKSKSRAMQQAYNMLLNMRTKEVEVLDEVCYRVVMQLCGVWGLPVMAVRVLVEMKKAGVHPNAITYGYYNKAVLESPWPSRNRS
;
A
#
# COMPACT_ATOMS: atom_id res chain seq x y z
N ALA A 1 -3.97 1.30 15.20
CA ALA A 1 -2.65 1.94 15.46
C ALA A 1 -1.94 2.44 14.19
N LEU A 2 -2.20 1.90 12.99
CA LEU A 2 -1.50 2.23 11.75
C LEU A 2 -1.55 3.71 11.29
N PRO A 3 -2.68 4.45 11.37
CA PRO A 3 -2.72 5.83 10.87
C PRO A 3 -1.88 6.81 11.70
N ALA A 4 -1.81 6.60 13.01
CA ALA A 4 -1.09 7.49 13.92
C ALA A 4 0.44 7.33 13.79
N SER A 5 0.92 6.09 13.66
CA SER A 5 2.36 5.82 13.48
C SER A 5 2.89 6.32 12.14
N VAL A 6 2.08 6.26 11.08
CA VAL A 6 2.44 6.75 9.74
C VAL A 6 2.59 8.29 9.72
N ARG A 7 1.76 9.03 10.48
CA ARG A 7 1.88 10.50 10.57
C ARG A 7 3.10 11.00 11.33
N LEU A 8 3.60 10.22 12.28
CA LEU A 8 4.78 10.57 13.11
C LEU A 8 6.11 10.15 12.47
N ALA A 9 6.07 9.47 11.34
CA ALA A 9 7.26 8.92 10.72
C ALA A 9 8.11 10.01 10.03
N LYS A 10 9.38 10.10 10.43
CA LYS A 10 10.38 11.03 9.84
C LYS A 10 10.66 10.78 8.35
N SER A 11 10.30 9.60 7.84
CA SER A 11 10.43 9.24 6.43
C SER A 11 9.18 8.48 5.97
N LYS A 12 8.48 9.04 4.97
CA LYS A 12 7.31 8.43 4.34
C LYS A 12 7.62 7.02 3.81
N SER A 13 8.79 6.84 3.20
CA SER A 13 9.24 5.55 2.69
C SER A 13 9.39 4.50 3.79
N ARG A 14 10.05 4.85 4.91
CA ARG A 14 10.20 3.94 6.06
C ARG A 14 8.85 3.59 6.68
N ALA A 15 7.95 4.57 6.80
CA ALA A 15 6.60 4.37 7.32
C ALA A 15 5.81 3.38 6.46
N MET A 16 5.88 3.53 5.14
CA MET A 16 5.20 2.65 4.19
C MET A 16 5.75 1.24 4.22
N GLN A 17 7.08 1.10 4.30
CA GLN A 17 7.68 -0.23 4.41
C GLN A 17 7.23 -0.95 5.69
N GLN A 18 7.13 -0.24 6.82
CA GLN A 18 6.61 -0.81 8.06
C GLN A 18 5.13 -1.19 7.95
N ALA A 19 4.31 -0.31 7.36
CA ALA A 19 2.88 -0.58 7.15
C ALA A 19 2.68 -1.82 6.25
N TYR A 20 3.49 -1.94 5.20
CA TYR A 20 3.47 -3.11 4.32
C TYR A 20 3.91 -4.39 5.05
N ASN A 21 4.97 -4.34 5.86
CA ASN A 21 5.38 -5.50 6.65
C ASN A 21 4.31 -5.93 7.67
N MET A 22 3.56 -4.97 8.22
CA MET A 22 2.45 -5.27 9.13
C MET A 22 1.32 -6.01 8.40
N LEU A 23 0.97 -5.62 7.18
CA LEU A 23 -0.01 -6.34 6.34
C LEU A 23 0.41 -7.81 6.16
N LEU A 24 1.69 -8.05 5.84
CA LEU A 24 2.20 -9.40 5.65
C LEU A 24 2.13 -10.23 6.95
N ASN A 25 2.40 -9.62 8.10
CA ASN A 25 2.31 -10.29 9.40
C ASN A 25 0.86 -10.61 9.80
N MET A 26 -0.09 -9.71 9.51
CA MET A 26 -1.51 -9.93 9.82
C MET A 26 -2.07 -11.14 9.06
N ARG A 27 -1.65 -11.31 7.80
CA ARG A 27 -1.93 -12.52 7.02
C ARG A 27 -1.43 -13.79 7.70
N THR A 28 -0.20 -13.80 8.23
CA THR A 28 0.35 -14.98 8.92
C THR A 28 -0.39 -15.34 10.21
N LYS A 29 -1.23 -14.44 10.70
CA LYS A 29 -2.02 -14.60 11.93
C LYS A 29 -3.53 -14.73 11.66
N GLU A 30 -3.92 -14.90 10.39
CA GLU A 30 -5.30 -15.16 9.95
C GLU A 30 -6.32 -14.09 10.38
N VAL A 31 -5.93 -12.80 10.37
CA VAL A 31 -6.81 -11.69 10.78
C VAL A 31 -7.52 -11.03 9.59
N GLU A 32 -8.56 -11.67 9.06
CA GLU A 32 -9.20 -11.28 7.77
C GLU A 32 -9.85 -9.89 7.73
N VAL A 33 -10.70 -9.53 8.71
CA VAL A 33 -11.49 -8.28 8.63
C VAL A 33 -10.60 -7.03 8.67
N LEU A 34 -9.46 -7.14 9.35
CA LEU A 34 -8.51 -6.04 9.40
C LEU A 34 -7.70 -5.92 8.11
N ASP A 35 -7.51 -6.99 7.36
CA ASP A 35 -6.67 -6.99 6.16
C ASP A 35 -7.29 -6.15 5.02
N GLU A 36 -8.60 -6.24 4.76
CA GLU A 36 -9.25 -5.43 3.71
C GLU A 36 -9.09 -3.92 3.96
N VAL A 37 -9.39 -3.49 5.18
CA VAL A 37 -9.28 -2.08 5.58
C VAL A 37 -7.80 -1.65 5.58
N CYS A 38 -6.89 -2.50 6.07
CA CYS A 38 -5.48 -2.17 6.10
C CYS A 38 -4.89 -2.04 4.69
N TYR A 39 -5.21 -2.95 3.76
CA TYR A 39 -4.79 -2.85 2.36
C TYR A 39 -5.29 -1.55 1.73
N ARG A 40 -6.55 -1.16 1.99
CA ARG A 40 -7.11 0.12 1.52
C ARG A 40 -6.37 1.33 2.06
N VAL A 41 -6.03 1.34 3.36
CA VAL A 41 -5.29 2.46 3.97
C VAL A 41 -3.90 2.59 3.36
N VAL A 42 -3.18 1.47 3.19
CA VAL A 42 -1.85 1.49 2.56
C VAL A 42 -1.94 1.90 1.10
N MET A 43 -2.96 1.42 0.37
CA MET A 43 -3.20 1.83 -1.02
C MET A 43 -3.50 3.33 -1.13
N GLN A 44 -4.35 3.87 -0.25
CA GLN A 44 -4.64 5.30 -0.19
C GLN A 44 -3.36 6.12 0.01
N LEU A 45 -2.50 5.71 0.94
CA LEU A 45 -1.22 6.38 1.18
C LEU A 45 -0.30 6.31 -0.05
N CYS A 46 -0.31 5.21 -0.80
CA CYS A 46 0.43 5.13 -2.06
C CYS A 46 -0.05 6.19 -3.06
N GLY A 47 -1.37 6.40 -3.18
CA GLY A 47 -1.95 7.43 -4.04
C GLY A 47 -1.68 8.87 -3.55
N VAL A 48 -1.69 9.09 -2.23
CA VAL A 48 -1.42 10.43 -1.65
C VAL A 48 0.07 10.79 -1.74
N TRP A 49 0.98 9.83 -1.64
CA TRP A 49 2.42 10.06 -1.62
C TRP A 49 3.13 9.75 -2.94
N GLY A 50 2.37 9.39 -3.96
CA GLY A 50 2.90 9.07 -5.29
C GLY A 50 3.92 7.94 -5.26
N LEU A 51 3.52 6.79 -4.72
CA LEU A 51 4.39 5.61 -4.53
C LEU A 51 3.96 4.47 -5.47
N PRO A 52 4.22 4.56 -6.79
CA PRO A 52 3.71 3.61 -7.78
C PRO A 52 4.17 2.17 -7.55
N VAL A 53 5.45 1.97 -7.21
CA VAL A 53 6.01 0.64 -6.94
C VAL A 53 5.36 -0.01 -5.72
N MET A 54 5.07 0.79 -4.68
CA MET A 54 4.40 0.30 -3.48
C MET A 54 2.93 -0.05 -3.77
N ALA A 55 2.23 0.78 -4.55
CA ALA A 55 0.86 0.50 -4.97
C ALA A 55 0.74 -0.85 -5.69
N VAL A 56 1.66 -1.18 -6.60
CA VAL A 56 1.69 -2.48 -7.28
C VAL A 56 1.88 -3.63 -6.30
N ARG A 57 2.85 -3.52 -5.38
CA ARG A 57 3.10 -4.57 -4.38
C ARG A 57 1.87 -4.80 -3.50
N VAL A 58 1.23 -3.74 -3.02
CA VAL A 58 0.01 -3.82 -2.21
C VAL A 58 -1.12 -4.50 -2.98
N LEU A 59 -1.35 -4.15 -4.26
CA LEU A 59 -2.38 -4.77 -5.09
C LEU A 59 -2.13 -6.26 -5.32
N VAL A 60 -0.87 -6.64 -5.56
CA VAL A 60 -0.47 -8.05 -5.75
C VAL A 60 -0.71 -8.85 -4.47
N GLU A 61 -0.29 -8.34 -3.31
CA GLU A 61 -0.50 -9.04 -2.04
C GLU A 61 -1.98 -9.13 -1.66
N MET A 62 -2.76 -8.08 -1.91
CA MET A 62 -4.21 -8.10 -1.70
C MET A 62 -4.87 -9.25 -2.49
N LYS A 63 -4.51 -9.40 -3.77
CA LYS A 63 -4.98 -10.52 -4.62
C LYS A 63 -4.52 -11.88 -4.11
N LYS A 64 -3.26 -12.02 -3.69
CA LYS A 64 -2.72 -13.27 -3.13
C LYS A 64 -3.40 -13.67 -1.81
N ALA A 65 -3.87 -12.69 -1.04
CA ALA A 65 -4.61 -12.90 0.18
C ALA A 65 -6.10 -13.22 -0.06
N GLY A 66 -6.56 -13.31 -1.32
CA GLY A 66 -7.97 -13.53 -1.66
C GLY A 66 -8.86 -12.30 -1.40
N VAL A 67 -8.26 -11.16 -1.05
CA VAL A 67 -8.97 -9.91 -0.80
C VAL A 67 -9.23 -9.23 -2.14
N HIS A 68 -10.49 -8.95 -2.43
CA HIS A 68 -10.88 -8.39 -3.71
C HIS A 68 -10.79 -6.85 -3.68
N PRO A 69 -9.97 -6.21 -4.55
CA PRO A 69 -9.93 -4.76 -4.62
C PRO A 69 -11.26 -4.22 -5.15
N ASN A 70 -11.85 -3.26 -4.43
CA ASN A 70 -13.06 -2.56 -4.86
C ASN A 70 -12.74 -1.29 -5.66
N ALA A 71 -13.78 -0.61 -6.15
CA ALA A 71 -13.65 0.61 -6.96
C ALA A 71 -12.83 1.71 -6.28
N ILE A 72 -13.00 1.90 -4.95
CA ILE A 72 -12.24 2.89 -4.16
C ILE A 72 -10.75 2.54 -4.18
N THR A 73 -10.43 1.26 -3.99
CA THR A 73 -9.04 0.76 -3.98
C THR A 73 -8.36 1.01 -5.33
N TYR A 74 -9.06 0.73 -6.44
CA TYR A 74 -8.56 1.03 -7.77
C TYR A 74 -8.38 2.52 -8.04
N GLY A 75 -9.25 3.38 -7.50
CA GLY A 75 -9.08 4.84 -7.58
C GLY A 75 -7.74 5.30 -7.00
N TYR A 76 -7.39 4.82 -5.81
CA TYR A 76 -6.09 5.12 -5.18
C TYR A 76 -4.91 4.51 -5.94
N TYR A 77 -5.05 3.27 -6.40
CA TYR A 77 -4.03 2.59 -7.19
C TYR A 77 -3.72 3.33 -8.49
N ASN A 78 -4.76 3.71 -9.24
CA ASN A 78 -4.62 4.42 -10.51
C ASN A 78 -3.97 5.78 -10.31
N LYS A 79 -4.37 6.52 -9.26
CA LYS A 79 -3.69 7.76 -8.88
C LYS A 79 -2.20 7.55 -8.65
N ALA A 80 -1.82 6.52 -7.89
CA ALA A 80 -0.41 6.22 -7.63
C ALA A 80 0.36 5.82 -8.90
N VAL A 81 -0.25 5.02 -9.78
CA VAL A 81 0.45 4.42 -10.93
C VAL A 81 0.49 5.32 -12.16
N LEU A 82 -0.58 6.08 -12.41
CA LEU A 82 -0.72 6.89 -13.62
C LEU A 82 -0.24 8.33 -13.42
N GLU A 83 -0.37 8.87 -12.21
CA GLU A 83 -0.07 10.29 -11.95
C GLU A 83 1.31 10.50 -11.30
N SER A 84 2.03 9.44 -10.93
CA SER A 84 3.29 9.57 -10.18
C SER A 84 4.52 9.15 -10.99
N PRO A 85 5.69 9.76 -10.75
CA PRO A 85 6.93 9.39 -11.43
C PRO A 85 7.37 7.99 -10.99
N TRP A 86 7.64 7.13 -11.97
CA TRP A 86 8.21 5.82 -11.73
C TRP A 86 9.72 5.94 -11.52
N PRO A 87 10.31 5.21 -10.55
CA PRO A 87 11.76 5.15 -10.44
C PRO A 87 12.29 4.55 -11.75
N SER A 88 13.06 5.35 -12.49
CA SER A 88 13.63 4.99 -13.78
C SER A 88 14.43 3.69 -13.62
N ARG A 89 14.07 2.64 -14.35
CA ARG A 89 15.06 1.62 -14.70
C ARG A 89 16.08 2.36 -15.55
N ASN A 90 17.33 2.49 -15.10
CA ASN A 90 18.43 3.13 -15.85
C ASN A 90 18.17 3.12 -17.36
N ARG A 91 18.00 4.29 -17.96
CA ARG A 91 18.47 4.48 -19.32
C ARG A 91 19.86 5.06 -19.15
N SER A 92 20.83 4.26 -19.60
CA SER A 92 22.21 4.59 -19.95
C SER A 92 22.49 6.08 -20.13
#